data_AF-A0A920YIP9-F1
#
_entry.id   AF-A0A920YIP9-F1
#
_cell.length_a   1.000
_cell.length_b   1.000
_cell.length_c   1.000
_cell.angle_alpha   90.00
_cell.angle_beta   90.00
_cell.angle_gamma   90.00
#
_symmetry.space_group_name_H-M   'P 1'
#
loop_
_entity.id
_entity.type
_entity.pdbx_description
1 polymer ?
#
loop_
_entity_poly.entity_id
_entity_poly.type
_entity_poly.pdbx_seq_one_letter_code
_entity_poly.pdbx_strand_id
1 'polypeptide(L)'
;MSRSKVTVRITVDSAGLWLAALVLLALTLTGSVARAREGTALTGSEAYAPLLQGGSGRHYYVTRDTYDGADADTACASGYHMASLWEILDVSNLVYDTSLGLTGADSGEGPPTGEFSVWVRTGYSYDVSNTPGKGNCGVWSSASASHYGSCASLVFDWTSPPDLGTWWLYAGECSTPRFVWCVED
;
A
#
# COMPACT_ATOMS: atom_id res chain seq x y z
N MET A 1 85.41 12.83 22.95
CA MET A 1 84.16 13.40 22.42
C MET A 1 82.98 12.66 23.04
N SER A 2 82.26 13.29 23.98
CA SER A 2 81.17 12.72 24.76
C SER A 2 79.86 12.77 23.96
N ARG A 3 79.11 11.67 23.88
CA ARG A 3 77.77 11.64 23.25
C ARG A 3 76.71 11.92 24.31
N SER A 4 76.17 13.13 24.31
CA SER A 4 75.02 13.50 25.13
C SER A 4 73.76 12.77 24.65
N LYS A 5 73.08 12.07 25.56
CA LYS A 5 71.79 11.41 25.31
C LYS A 5 70.68 12.39 25.70
N VAL A 6 69.84 12.79 24.75
CA VAL A 6 68.67 13.65 25.00
C VAL A 6 67.45 12.75 25.16
N THR A 7 66.74 12.88 26.28
CA THR A 7 65.48 12.18 26.54
C THR A 7 64.36 13.20 26.56
N VAL A 8 63.41 13.11 25.63
CA VAL A 8 62.22 13.97 25.57
C VAL A 8 61.07 13.27 26.29
N ARG A 9 60.54 13.91 27.35
CA ARG A 9 59.28 13.50 27.99
C ARG A 9 58.14 14.35 27.41
N ILE A 10 57.18 13.70 26.78
CA ILE A 10 55.94 14.34 26.30
C ILE A 10 54.86 14.06 27.34
N THR A 11 54.36 15.11 27.99
CA THR A 11 53.18 15.05 28.85
C THR A 11 51.95 15.37 28.02
N VAL A 12 51.11 14.37 27.77
CA VAL A 12 49.83 14.54 27.07
C VAL A 12 48.74 14.77 28.11
N ASP A 13 48.11 15.93 28.05
CA ASP A 13 46.93 16.31 28.82
C ASP A 13 45.73 15.41 28.42
N SER A 14 44.96 14.93 29.40
CA SER A 14 43.78 14.08 29.18
C SER A 14 42.72 14.75 28.30
N ALA A 15 42.61 16.07 28.30
CA ALA A 15 41.74 16.83 27.41
C ALA A 15 42.17 16.69 25.92
N GLY A 16 43.47 16.59 25.65
CA GLY A 16 44.00 16.36 24.31
C GLY A 16 43.66 14.97 23.77
N LEU A 17 43.61 13.96 24.64
CA LEU A 17 43.21 12.59 24.27
C LEU A 17 41.72 12.51 23.93
N TRP A 18 40.86 13.22 24.68
CA TRP A 18 39.42 13.29 24.39
C TRP A 18 39.11 14.02 23.08
N LEU A 19 39.83 15.11 22.79
CA LEU A 19 39.70 15.82 21.52
C LEU A 19 40.14 14.96 20.33
N ALA A 20 41.25 14.23 20.45
CA ALA A 20 41.70 13.32 19.40
C ALA A 20 40.70 12.17 19.15
N ALA A 21 40.10 11.62 20.21
CA ALA A 21 39.08 10.59 20.10
C ALA A 21 37.81 11.09 19.40
N LEU A 22 37.34 12.31 19.72
CA LEU A 22 36.17 12.92 19.08
C LEU A 22 36.40 13.22 17.58
N VAL A 23 37.59 13.68 17.21
CA VAL A 23 37.95 13.93 15.80
C VAL A 23 37.99 12.62 15.00
N LEU A 24 38.54 11.54 15.57
CA LEU A 24 38.54 10.23 14.93
C LEU A 24 37.12 9.66 14.76
N LEU A 25 36.23 9.85 15.75
CA LEU A 25 34.84 9.41 15.64
C LEU A 25 34.09 10.16 14.53
N ALA A 26 34.27 11.47 14.43
CA ALA A 26 33.66 12.30 13.39
C ALA A 26 34.13 11.94 11.97
N LEU A 27 35.39 11.55 11.81
CA LEU A 27 35.95 11.10 10.52
C LEU A 27 35.43 9.73 10.08
N THR A 28 35.01 8.86 11.02
CA THR A 28 34.42 7.56 10.66
C THR A 28 32.94 7.65 10.26
N LEU A 29 32.20 8.65 10.73
CA LEU A 29 30.78 8.82 10.44
C LEU A 29 30.50 9.50 9.08
N THR A 30 31.48 10.19 8.49
CA THR A 30 31.37 10.79 7.15
C THR A 30 31.83 9.85 6.03
N GLY A 31 32.56 8.77 6.34
CA GLY A 31 33.07 7.80 5.37
C GLY A 31 32.04 6.79 4.85
N SER A 32 30.88 6.67 5.49
CA SER A 32 29.84 5.67 5.15
C SER A 32 28.72 6.19 4.24
N VAL A 33 28.79 7.44 3.75
CA VAL A 33 27.72 8.06 2.93
C VAL A 33 28.13 8.31 1.47
N ALA A 34 29.32 7.88 1.05
CA ALA A 34 29.86 8.17 -0.29
C ALA A 34 29.95 6.95 -1.24
N ARG A 35 29.10 5.92 -1.06
CA ARG A 35 28.95 4.84 -2.06
C ARG A 35 27.49 4.62 -2.41
N ALA A 36 26.95 5.57 -3.17
CA ALA A 36 25.69 5.41 -3.87
C ALA A 36 25.86 5.88 -5.33
N ARG A 37 25.71 4.90 -6.22
CA ARG A 37 25.33 5.01 -7.65
C ARG A 37 26.42 5.41 -8.64
N GLU A 38 27.17 4.40 -9.09
CA GLU A 38 27.58 4.35 -10.50
C GLU A 38 26.34 3.95 -11.32
N GLY A 39 25.63 4.95 -11.83
CA GLY A 39 24.62 4.76 -12.87
C GLY A 39 25.32 4.70 -14.21
N THR A 40 25.42 3.51 -14.79
CA THR A 40 25.86 3.30 -16.17
C THR A 40 24.92 4.08 -17.10
N ALA A 41 25.45 5.06 -17.83
CA ALA A 41 24.71 5.76 -18.86
C ALA A 41 24.44 4.80 -20.03
N LEU A 42 23.18 4.38 -20.21
CA LEU A 42 22.76 3.65 -21.39
C LEU A 42 22.50 4.65 -22.52
N THR A 43 23.45 4.73 -23.45
CA THR A 43 23.20 5.27 -24.79
C THR A 43 22.47 4.22 -25.60
N GLY A 44 21.18 4.44 -25.88
CA GLY A 44 20.38 3.56 -26.72
C GLY A 44 19.02 4.17 -27.01
N SER A 45 18.91 4.78 -28.20
CA SER A 45 17.65 5.13 -28.83
C SER A 45 16.90 3.83 -29.15
N GLU A 46 16.04 3.38 -28.24
CA GLU A 46 14.94 2.50 -28.57
C GLU A 46 13.64 3.27 -28.38
N ALA A 47 12.74 3.06 -29.32
CA ALA A 47 11.41 3.64 -29.38
C ALA A 47 10.72 3.61 -28.01
N TYR A 48 9.77 4.52 -27.82
CA TYR A 48 8.79 4.51 -26.73
C TYR A 48 8.18 3.11 -26.57
N ALA A 49 8.89 2.23 -25.86
CA ALA A 49 8.30 1.08 -25.23
C ALA A 49 7.25 1.69 -24.29
N PRO A 50 5.98 1.25 -24.34
CA PRO A 50 5.03 1.66 -23.32
C PRO A 50 5.71 1.32 -21.99
N LEU A 51 5.88 2.33 -21.15
CA LEU A 51 6.30 2.15 -19.78
C LEU A 51 5.35 1.11 -19.21
N LEU A 52 5.84 -0.12 -19.06
CA LEU A 52 5.21 -1.31 -18.51
C LEU A 52 3.78 -1.05 -18.03
N GLN A 53 2.79 -1.33 -18.89
CA GLN A 53 1.44 -1.59 -18.44
C GLN A 53 1.49 -2.76 -17.46
N GLY A 54 1.09 -2.51 -16.23
CA GLY A 54 1.02 -3.49 -15.15
C GLY A 54 2.31 -3.55 -14.35
N GLY A 55 2.28 -3.10 -13.09
CA GLY A 55 3.25 -3.58 -12.11
C GLY A 55 3.23 -5.11 -12.10
N SER A 56 4.33 -5.76 -11.72
CA SER A 56 4.35 -7.20 -11.43
C SER A 56 3.50 -7.57 -10.19
N GLY A 57 2.52 -6.75 -9.84
CA GLY A 57 1.65 -6.89 -8.70
C GLY A 57 0.47 -7.79 -9.01
N ARG A 58 -0.13 -8.33 -7.95
CA ARG A 58 -1.35 -9.15 -8.03
C ARG A 58 -2.43 -8.43 -8.82
N HIS A 59 -3.22 -9.21 -9.56
CA HIS A 59 -4.39 -8.69 -10.23
C HIS A 59 -5.53 -8.43 -9.24
N TYR A 60 -6.34 -7.41 -9.50
CA TYR A 60 -7.52 -7.11 -8.72
C TYR A 60 -8.60 -6.52 -9.61
N TYR A 61 -9.86 -6.60 -9.20
CA TYR A 61 -10.97 -6.02 -9.95
C TYR A 61 -12.20 -5.74 -9.08
N VAL A 62 -13.12 -4.94 -9.61
CA VAL A 62 -14.49 -4.78 -9.07
C VAL A 62 -15.43 -5.67 -9.88
N THR A 63 -16.25 -6.50 -9.26
CA THR A 63 -17.22 -7.33 -9.99
C THR A 63 -18.12 -6.51 -10.92
N ARG A 64 -18.60 -7.13 -12.01
CA ARG A 64 -19.60 -6.49 -12.90
C ARG A 64 -21.03 -6.64 -12.42
N ASP A 65 -21.28 -7.69 -11.66
CA ASP A 65 -22.55 -7.95 -10.99
C ASP A 65 -22.50 -7.49 -9.54
N THR A 66 -23.67 -7.35 -8.93
CA THR A 66 -23.84 -6.97 -7.53
C THR A 66 -24.35 -8.13 -6.70
N TYR A 67 -23.93 -8.17 -5.45
CA TYR A 67 -24.16 -9.26 -4.50
C TYR A 67 -24.61 -8.69 -3.16
N ASP A 68 -25.53 -9.38 -2.50
CA ASP A 68 -25.84 -9.05 -1.11
C ASP A 68 -24.71 -9.50 -0.17
N GLY A 69 -24.85 -9.20 1.12
CA GLY A 69 -23.82 -9.50 2.12
C GLY A 69 -23.61 -10.99 2.40
N ALA A 70 -24.55 -11.87 2.06
CA ALA A 70 -24.40 -13.33 2.22
C ALA A 70 -23.70 -13.96 1.01
N ASP A 71 -23.82 -13.35 -0.16
CA ASP A 71 -23.22 -13.87 -1.40
C ASP A 71 -21.88 -13.19 -1.74
N ALA A 72 -21.55 -12.06 -1.09
CA ALA A 72 -20.37 -11.24 -1.39
C ALA A 72 -19.04 -12.01 -1.37
N ASP A 73 -18.88 -12.98 -0.48
CA ASP A 73 -17.60 -13.64 -0.26
C ASP A 73 -17.30 -14.78 -1.25
N THR A 74 -18.28 -15.13 -2.08
CA THR A 74 -18.18 -16.08 -3.20
C THR A 74 -18.28 -15.42 -4.57
N ALA A 75 -18.41 -14.09 -4.62
CA ALA A 75 -18.63 -13.32 -5.84
C ALA A 75 -17.42 -13.29 -6.81
N CYS A 76 -16.22 -13.59 -6.32
CA CYS A 76 -15.00 -13.50 -7.10
C CYS A 76 -14.78 -14.72 -8.00
N ALA A 77 -14.12 -14.50 -9.14
CA ALA A 77 -13.77 -15.53 -10.10
C ALA A 77 -12.77 -16.53 -9.48
N SER A 78 -12.70 -17.73 -10.03
CA SER A 78 -11.73 -18.73 -9.59
C SER A 78 -10.29 -18.18 -9.64
N GLY A 79 -9.54 -18.33 -8.55
CA GLY A 79 -8.19 -17.77 -8.38
C GLY A 79 -8.17 -16.37 -7.75
N TYR A 80 -9.34 -15.86 -7.37
CA TYR A 80 -9.50 -14.59 -6.67
C TYR A 80 -10.38 -14.80 -5.44
N HIS A 81 -10.15 -13.97 -4.43
CA HIS A 81 -11.01 -13.89 -3.26
C HIS A 81 -11.51 -12.46 -3.06
N MET A 82 -12.58 -12.32 -2.30
CA MET A 82 -13.07 -11.01 -1.84
C MET A 82 -11.95 -10.33 -1.04
N ALA A 83 -11.43 -9.24 -1.59
CA ALA A 83 -10.28 -8.54 -1.06
C ALA A 83 -10.56 -7.96 0.32
N SER A 84 -9.56 -7.95 1.18
CA SER A 84 -9.54 -7.03 2.33
C SER A 84 -8.99 -5.67 1.93
N LEU A 85 -9.37 -4.61 2.65
CA LEU A 85 -8.88 -3.26 2.35
C LEU A 85 -7.36 -3.18 2.49
N TRP A 86 -6.77 -4.03 3.33
CA TRP A 86 -5.32 -4.10 3.55
C TRP A 86 -4.56 -4.66 2.35
N GLU A 87 -5.22 -5.43 1.49
CA GLU A 87 -4.63 -6.03 0.30
C GLU A 87 -4.67 -5.11 -0.92
N ILE A 88 -5.67 -4.24 -0.96
CA ILE A 88 -5.88 -3.27 -2.03
C ILE A 88 -5.60 -1.84 -1.57
N LEU A 89 -4.97 -1.64 -0.40
CA LEU A 89 -4.79 -0.30 0.18
C LEU A 89 -4.09 0.67 -0.79
N ASP A 90 -3.11 0.16 -1.53
CA ASP A 90 -2.37 0.89 -2.55
C ASP A 90 -2.53 0.21 -3.92
N VAL A 91 -3.62 0.55 -4.59
CA VAL A 91 -3.93 0.07 -5.95
C VAL A 91 -2.94 0.53 -7.01
N SER A 92 -2.10 1.53 -6.75
CA SER A 92 -1.06 1.96 -7.71
C SER A 92 0.04 0.92 -7.90
N ASN A 93 0.15 -0.03 -6.97
CA ASN A 93 1.08 -1.16 -7.03
C ASN A 93 0.42 -2.48 -7.46
N LEU A 94 -0.85 -2.44 -7.89
CA LEU A 94 -1.61 -3.60 -8.37
C LEU A 94 -1.98 -3.44 -9.84
N VAL A 95 -2.46 -4.52 -10.46
CA VAL A 95 -2.94 -4.50 -11.86
C VAL A 95 -4.45 -4.68 -11.88
N TYR A 96 -5.17 -3.66 -12.36
CA TYR A 96 -6.61 -3.80 -12.50
C TYR A 96 -6.95 -4.69 -13.70
N ASP A 97 -7.71 -5.75 -13.47
CA ASP A 97 -8.12 -6.67 -14.53
C ASP A 97 -9.38 -6.16 -15.22
N THR A 98 -9.23 -5.46 -16.34
CA THR A 98 -10.35 -4.95 -17.14
C THR A 98 -11.13 -6.05 -17.86
N SER A 99 -10.58 -7.27 -17.99
CA SER A 99 -11.25 -8.42 -18.61
C SER A 99 -12.26 -9.07 -17.66
N LEU A 100 -12.06 -8.97 -16.35
CA LEU A 100 -13.00 -9.41 -15.31
C LEU A 100 -13.81 -8.26 -14.71
N GLY A 101 -13.20 -7.09 -14.58
CA GLY A 101 -13.70 -5.97 -13.82
C GLY A 101 -14.72 -5.10 -14.51
N LEU A 102 -15.46 -4.34 -13.70
CA LEU A 102 -16.24 -3.19 -14.12
C LEU A 102 -15.31 -2.14 -14.77
N THR A 103 -15.78 -1.46 -15.80
CA THR A 103 -15.00 -0.41 -16.50
C THR A 103 -15.83 0.87 -16.60
N GLY A 104 -15.19 2.01 -16.39
CA GLY A 104 -15.78 3.33 -16.59
C GLY A 104 -15.40 3.93 -17.95
N ALA A 105 -16.14 4.93 -18.41
CA ALA A 105 -15.81 5.63 -19.66
C ALA A 105 -14.45 6.36 -19.60
N ASP A 106 -14.03 6.77 -18.40
CA ASP A 106 -12.78 7.50 -18.13
C ASP A 106 -11.91 6.78 -17.08
N SER A 107 -11.99 5.44 -17.00
CA SER A 107 -11.17 4.67 -16.05
C SER A 107 -9.80 4.28 -16.61
N GLY A 108 -9.61 4.36 -17.94
CA GLY A 108 -8.44 3.81 -18.61
C GLY A 108 -8.24 2.34 -18.25
N GLU A 109 -7.01 1.98 -17.89
CA GLU A 109 -6.63 0.64 -17.38
C GLU A 109 -6.81 0.50 -15.86
N GLY A 110 -7.36 1.51 -15.19
CA GLY A 110 -7.60 1.50 -13.75
C GLY A 110 -9.04 1.11 -13.41
N PRO A 111 -9.32 0.95 -12.10
CA PRO A 111 -10.67 0.74 -11.61
C PRO A 111 -11.53 1.98 -11.85
N PRO A 112 -12.85 1.82 -12.02
CA PRO A 112 -13.76 2.95 -11.98
C PRO A 112 -13.75 3.59 -10.58
N THR A 113 -13.77 4.91 -10.54
CA THR A 113 -14.07 5.70 -9.33
C THR A 113 -15.56 6.09 -9.35
N GLY A 114 -16.14 6.47 -8.22
CA GLY A 114 -17.57 6.85 -8.18
C GLY A 114 -18.55 5.74 -7.84
N GLU A 115 -18.11 4.48 -7.83
CA GLU A 115 -18.95 3.38 -7.36
C GLU A 115 -18.97 3.35 -5.83
N PHE A 116 -19.95 4.05 -5.24
CA PHE A 116 -20.12 4.25 -3.79
C PHE A 116 -20.45 2.98 -3.01
N SER A 117 -20.22 1.79 -3.54
CA SER A 117 -20.82 0.57 -3.00
C SER A 117 -20.06 -0.66 -3.46
N VAL A 118 -18.90 -0.88 -2.86
CA VAL A 118 -18.11 -2.08 -3.12
C VAL A 118 -17.75 -2.74 -1.79
N TRP A 119 -18.25 -3.94 -1.57
CA TRP A 119 -17.98 -4.73 -0.37
C TRP A 119 -16.48 -5.05 -0.25
N VAL A 120 -15.96 -4.99 0.97
CA VAL A 120 -14.56 -5.30 1.27
C VAL A 120 -14.45 -6.07 2.59
N ARG A 121 -13.60 -7.10 2.65
CA ARG A 121 -13.34 -7.82 3.91
C ARG A 121 -12.69 -6.88 4.92
N THR A 122 -13.12 -6.98 6.18
CA THR A 122 -12.59 -6.17 7.28
C THR A 122 -11.42 -6.80 8.01
N GLY A 123 -11.31 -8.13 7.98
CA GLY A 123 -10.40 -8.89 8.87
C GLY A 123 -10.82 -8.89 10.34
N TYR A 124 -11.99 -8.35 10.67
CA TYR A 124 -12.53 -8.30 12.03
C TYR A 124 -13.32 -9.58 12.38
N SER A 125 -13.60 -9.78 13.67
CA SER A 125 -14.51 -10.84 14.12
C SER A 125 -15.95 -10.61 13.65
N TYR A 126 -16.84 -11.60 13.80
CA TYR A 126 -18.28 -11.46 13.53
C TYR A 126 -18.82 -10.13 14.05
N ASP A 127 -19.38 -9.32 13.15
CA ASP A 127 -19.92 -8.01 13.48
C ASP A 127 -21.00 -7.62 12.46
N VAL A 128 -22.11 -7.09 12.97
CA VAL A 128 -23.26 -6.65 12.16
C VAL A 128 -23.57 -5.17 12.36
N SER A 129 -22.68 -4.44 13.04
CA SER A 129 -22.86 -3.03 13.36
C SER A 129 -22.62 -2.14 12.15
N ASN A 130 -23.31 -1.00 12.12
CA ASN A 130 -23.08 0.07 11.15
C ASN A 130 -21.78 0.81 11.50
N THR A 131 -20.64 0.15 11.36
CA THR A 131 -19.31 0.70 11.62
C THR A 131 -18.34 0.21 10.54
N PRO A 132 -17.87 1.11 9.65
CA PRO A 132 -16.89 0.76 8.62
C PRO A 132 -15.62 0.19 9.25
N GLY A 133 -15.07 -0.87 8.65
CA GLY A 133 -13.90 -1.59 9.15
C GLY A 133 -14.22 -2.59 10.26
N LYS A 134 -15.46 -2.70 10.72
CA LYS A 134 -15.93 -3.75 11.64
C LYS A 134 -17.03 -4.60 11.03
N GLY A 135 -18.15 -3.94 10.70
CA GLY A 135 -19.33 -4.60 10.15
C GLY A 135 -18.95 -5.46 8.95
N ASN A 136 -19.30 -6.73 9.00
CA ASN A 136 -18.92 -7.71 8.00
C ASN A 136 -20.08 -8.65 7.70
N CYS A 137 -21.33 -8.18 7.82
CA CYS A 137 -22.51 -9.00 7.55
C CYS A 137 -22.52 -10.32 8.32
N GLY A 138 -22.02 -10.31 9.56
CA GLY A 138 -21.90 -11.53 10.35
C GLY A 138 -20.93 -12.53 9.74
N VAL A 139 -19.76 -12.07 9.28
CA VAL A 139 -18.78 -12.85 8.50
C VAL A 139 -19.35 -13.30 7.16
N TRP A 140 -20.00 -12.37 6.46
CA TRP A 140 -20.57 -12.52 5.13
C TRP A 140 -21.56 -13.67 5.01
N SER A 141 -22.34 -13.89 6.08
CA SER A 141 -23.33 -14.97 6.15
C SER A 141 -24.78 -14.46 6.24
N SER A 142 -24.99 -13.15 6.10
CA SER A 142 -26.28 -12.51 6.31
C SER A 142 -26.62 -11.56 5.16
N ALA A 143 -27.85 -11.68 4.66
CA ALA A 143 -28.50 -10.74 3.76
C ALA A 143 -29.58 -9.88 4.45
N SER A 144 -29.55 -9.75 5.78
CA SER A 144 -30.54 -8.94 6.52
C SER A 144 -30.34 -7.44 6.33
N ALA A 145 -31.44 -6.70 6.15
CA ALA A 145 -31.46 -5.23 6.14
C ALA A 145 -31.09 -4.60 7.50
N SER A 146 -31.15 -5.37 8.59
CA SER A 146 -30.75 -4.90 9.93
C SER A 146 -29.28 -5.13 10.24
N HIS A 147 -28.54 -5.79 9.36
CA HIS A 147 -27.10 -6.04 9.51
C HIS A 147 -26.32 -5.17 8.54
N TYR A 148 -25.08 -4.86 8.90
CA TYR A 148 -24.22 -4.00 8.09
C TYR A 148 -22.88 -4.66 7.74
N GLY A 149 -22.41 -4.40 6.53
CA GLY A 149 -21.12 -4.80 6.00
C GLY A 149 -20.29 -3.57 5.63
N SER A 150 -18.96 -3.70 5.64
CA SER A 150 -18.06 -2.61 5.28
C SER A 150 -17.86 -2.54 3.78
N CYS A 151 -17.89 -1.32 3.27
CA CYS A 151 -17.59 -0.99 1.89
C CYS A 151 -16.40 -0.05 1.81
N ALA A 152 -15.69 -0.11 0.69
CA ALA A 152 -14.64 0.84 0.34
C ALA A 152 -14.74 1.24 -1.12
N SER A 153 -14.56 2.52 -1.42
CA SER A 153 -14.46 3.02 -2.79
C SER A 153 -13.33 4.03 -2.92
N LEU A 154 -12.76 4.12 -4.13
CA LEU A 154 -11.76 5.16 -4.42
C LEU A 154 -12.43 6.53 -4.49
N VAL A 155 -11.74 7.56 -3.99
CA VAL A 155 -12.18 8.94 -4.08
C VAL A 155 -12.36 9.34 -5.55
N PHE A 156 -13.54 9.87 -5.90
CA PHE A 156 -13.82 10.52 -7.20
C PHE A 156 -13.90 12.04 -7.09
N ASP A 157 -14.25 12.58 -5.91
CA ASP A 157 -14.25 14.02 -5.64
C ASP A 157 -12.96 14.38 -4.91
N TRP A 158 -11.97 14.85 -5.68
CA TRP A 158 -10.66 15.23 -5.15
C TRP A 158 -10.68 16.49 -4.27
N THR A 159 -11.83 17.15 -4.13
CA THR A 159 -12.00 18.30 -3.25
C THR A 159 -12.49 17.91 -1.85
N SER A 160 -13.03 16.69 -1.70
CA SER A 160 -13.54 16.17 -0.44
C SER A 160 -12.50 15.28 0.26
N PRO A 161 -12.36 15.36 1.60
CA PRO A 161 -11.39 14.54 2.32
C PRO A 161 -11.78 13.05 2.30
N PRO A 162 -10.82 12.13 2.08
CA PRO A 162 -11.00 10.69 2.26
C PRO A 162 -11.05 10.27 3.73
N ASP A 163 -11.59 9.08 3.99
CA ASP A 163 -11.59 8.46 5.32
C ASP A 163 -10.24 7.78 5.63
N LEU A 164 -9.66 7.10 4.64
CA LEU A 164 -8.38 6.39 4.78
C LEU A 164 -7.56 6.45 3.49
N GLY A 165 -6.45 7.18 3.46
CA GLY A 165 -5.60 7.26 2.27
C GLY A 165 -6.37 7.84 1.09
N THR A 166 -6.58 7.06 0.03
CA THR A 166 -7.40 7.42 -1.14
C THR A 166 -8.79 6.77 -1.14
N TRP A 167 -9.23 6.27 0.01
CA TRP A 167 -10.47 5.50 0.17
C TRP A 167 -11.53 6.27 0.95
N TRP A 168 -12.78 6.18 0.47
CA TRP A 168 -13.96 6.41 1.28
C TRP A 168 -14.49 5.10 1.82
N LEU A 169 -14.93 5.13 3.07
CA LEU A 169 -15.40 4.00 3.83
C LEU A 169 -16.80 4.27 4.33
N TYR A 170 -17.67 3.29 4.18
CA TYR A 170 -18.98 3.33 4.82
C TYR A 170 -19.44 1.92 5.15
N ALA A 171 -20.49 1.79 5.96
CA ALA A 171 -21.12 0.51 6.21
C ALA A 171 -22.52 0.49 5.59
N GLY A 172 -22.75 -0.47 4.70
CA GLY A 172 -24.00 -0.63 3.97
C GLY A 172 -24.84 -1.76 4.56
N GLU A 173 -26.15 -1.68 4.39
CA GLU A 173 -27.06 -2.78 4.75
C GLU A 173 -26.72 -4.03 3.94
N CYS A 174 -26.67 -5.18 4.61
CA CYS A 174 -26.29 -6.45 3.99
C CYS A 174 -27.33 -6.98 3.00
N SER A 175 -28.59 -6.50 3.05
CA SER A 175 -29.60 -6.84 2.05
C SER A 175 -29.44 -6.09 0.73
N THR A 176 -28.63 -5.03 0.70
CA THR A 176 -28.47 -4.23 -0.52
C THR A 176 -27.43 -4.89 -1.42
N PRO A 177 -27.76 -5.23 -2.68
CA PRO A 177 -26.76 -5.70 -3.63
C PRO A 177 -25.72 -4.62 -3.91
N ARG A 178 -24.44 -4.97 -3.83
CA ARG A 178 -23.30 -4.09 -4.12
C ARG A 178 -22.21 -4.84 -4.88
N PHE A 179 -21.31 -4.11 -5.53
CA PHE A 179 -20.15 -4.75 -6.15
C PHE A 179 -19.22 -5.33 -5.08
N VAL A 180 -18.26 -6.15 -5.50
CA VAL A 180 -17.26 -6.75 -4.62
C VAL A 180 -15.86 -6.45 -5.14
N TRP A 181 -14.96 -6.05 -4.25
CA TRP A 181 -13.53 -5.99 -4.56
C TRP A 181 -12.97 -7.40 -4.53
N CYS A 182 -12.33 -7.80 -5.61
CA CYS A 182 -11.66 -9.08 -5.76
C CYS A 182 -10.17 -8.88 -5.96
N VAL A 183 -9.34 -9.73 -5.35
CA VAL A 183 -7.89 -9.74 -5.52
C VAL A 183 -7.41 -11.17 -5.71
N GLU A 184 -6.38 -11.33 -6.53
CA GLU A 184 -5.76 -12.62 -6.83
C GLU A 184 -5.18 -13.27 -5.56
N ASP A 185 -5.34 -14.59 -5.45
CA ASP A 185 -4.89 -15.43 -4.33
C ASP A 185 -3.36 -15.47 -4.14
#